data_AF-A0A3A6TAA8-F1
#
_entry.id   AF-A0A3A6TAA8-F1
#
_cell.length_a   1.000
_cell.length_b   1.000
_cell.length_c   1.000
_cell.angle_alpha   90.00
_cell.angle_beta   90.00
_cell.angle_gamma   90.00
#
_symmetry.space_group_name_H-M   'P 1'
#
loop_
_entity.id
_entity.type
_entity.pdbx_description
1 polymer ?
#
loop_
_entity_poly.entity_id
_entity_poly.type
_entity_poly.pdbx_seq_one_letter_code
_entity_poly.pdbx_strand_id
1 'polypeptide(L)'
;MAAISAHLLHETISPLVNDDLSKTLFSSFSGYEFKVNHHYSGKYHAQQAAFHNLPASLCLKTSIHPSNVLKHIPVALQSLITELKISPGVILGELKSDTRFVTSTVDDLNGLPKKVNHKSKLEFKRATSMSNIVGMEAVIPEAYLTSPKSRCEVLETEKELNGKALDTMEVKELLDGMIETYHTLASILLPHLDSILKLITVTKQVIQNGGRIFILGAGTSGRLAAECSSYKPSSIIAIPAGGKDAIFKCQKGAEDQYTAAWLALEEYQPNNKDIIVGLSASGSSPFVLGGLCISQSLGFKTASISCNKDSKIMKFADLSVEVPVGAEFITGSTRMKSGSAQLFILSLIALNIDNEEFNDLNSLQCLLTLLEQQTLRSKLFNTEMEKLILFGANALKNNGKIVYIGNDACGRLGIIDASECPPTFGVEELTVTGLIPDGDMTFKSAFNTTENVGLTEQLQKMKLNSTDLVVIISSSFHAQLKYDEISTCCDNSGATLSMIRVVEKQDDLASSTTNSVTLTLQISSRADREIITKMVIKQTLNMFTTAAMIRDGRVRGNRMAYMQRSNLKLQKREVQNLKSLSGLTSHQCGLLLSLFSNTAEAEERYLDAVKQHRQSL
;
A
#
# COMPACT_ATOMS: atom_id res chain seq x y z
N MET A 1 -11.01 -19.76 -25.94
CA MET A 1 -12.10 -20.19 -25.02
C MET A 1 -11.63 -21.27 -24.04
N ALA A 2 -11.31 -22.50 -24.43
CA ALA A 2 -10.78 -23.50 -23.47
C ALA A 2 -9.44 -23.10 -22.84
N ALA A 3 -8.55 -22.45 -23.60
CA ALA A 3 -7.32 -21.84 -23.07
C ALA A 3 -7.61 -20.68 -22.11
N ILE A 4 -8.70 -19.94 -22.32
CA ILE A 4 -9.13 -18.79 -21.48
C ILE A 4 -9.73 -19.30 -20.16
N SER A 5 -10.52 -20.38 -20.20
CA SER A 5 -11.05 -21.03 -18.99
C SER A 5 -9.96 -21.73 -18.16
N ALA A 6 -8.94 -22.30 -18.81
CA ALA A 6 -7.77 -22.86 -18.12
C ALA A 6 -6.87 -21.75 -17.53
N HIS A 7 -6.79 -20.59 -18.18
CA HIS A 7 -6.02 -19.43 -17.68
C HIS A 7 -6.73 -18.70 -16.54
N LEU A 8 -8.07 -18.59 -16.58
CA LEU A 8 -8.86 -18.07 -15.45
C LEU A 8 -8.81 -18.99 -14.23
N LEU A 9 -8.84 -20.31 -14.42
CA LEU A 9 -8.55 -21.28 -13.35
C LEU A 9 -7.11 -21.14 -12.84
N HIS A 10 -6.16 -20.92 -13.75
CA HIS A 10 -4.78 -20.66 -13.38
C HIS A 10 -4.67 -19.36 -12.58
N GLU A 11 -5.27 -18.24 -12.97
CA GLU A 11 -5.17 -16.98 -12.22
C GLU A 11 -5.96 -16.96 -10.90
N THR A 12 -7.04 -17.75 -10.77
CA THR A 12 -7.73 -17.92 -9.46
C THR A 12 -6.98 -18.86 -8.51
N ILE A 13 -6.21 -19.84 -9.03
CA ILE A 13 -5.49 -20.84 -8.22
C ILE A 13 -3.99 -20.48 -8.05
N SER A 14 -3.39 -19.76 -8.99
CA SER A 14 -1.96 -19.39 -9.05
C SER A 14 -1.45 -18.50 -7.91
N PRO A 15 -2.27 -17.72 -7.16
CA PRO A 15 -1.77 -17.05 -5.96
C PRO A 15 -1.31 -18.05 -4.87
N LEU A 16 -1.74 -19.32 -4.94
CA LEU A 16 -1.51 -20.35 -3.92
C LEU A 16 -0.54 -21.47 -4.35
N VAL A 17 -0.11 -21.52 -5.62
CA VAL A 17 0.66 -22.64 -6.16
C VAL A 17 1.90 -22.15 -6.90
N ASN A 18 3.07 -22.47 -6.36
CA ASN A 18 4.36 -22.18 -6.99
C ASN A 18 4.64 -23.16 -8.16
N ASP A 19 5.42 -22.71 -9.14
CA ASP A 19 5.72 -23.37 -10.43
C ASP A 19 6.33 -24.79 -10.35
N ASP A 20 6.85 -25.20 -9.19
CA ASP A 20 7.37 -26.56 -9.01
C ASP A 20 6.26 -27.58 -8.76
N LEU A 21 5.11 -27.16 -8.20
CA LEU A 21 3.95 -28.03 -8.05
C LEU A 21 3.15 -28.12 -9.36
N SER A 22 3.16 -27.09 -10.22
CA SER A 22 2.57 -27.21 -11.55
C SER A 22 3.31 -28.28 -12.35
N LYS A 23 4.64 -28.30 -12.31
CA LYS A 23 5.45 -29.37 -12.93
C LYS A 23 5.26 -30.74 -12.27
N THR A 24 5.10 -30.80 -10.95
CA THR A 24 4.91 -32.07 -10.22
C THR A 24 3.50 -32.63 -10.39
N LEU A 25 2.46 -31.78 -10.41
CA LEU A 25 1.09 -32.16 -10.77
C LEU A 25 1.05 -32.61 -12.24
N PHE A 26 1.68 -31.86 -13.16
CA PHE A 26 1.75 -32.22 -14.58
C PHE A 26 2.56 -33.50 -14.86
N SER A 27 3.64 -33.78 -14.12
CA SER A 27 4.40 -35.03 -14.26
C SER A 27 3.74 -36.24 -13.58
N SER A 28 2.87 -36.00 -12.58
CA SER A 28 2.11 -37.04 -11.86
C SER A 28 0.78 -37.43 -12.54
N PHE A 29 0.39 -36.78 -13.65
CA PHE A 29 -0.75 -37.18 -14.49
C PHE A 29 -0.47 -38.40 -15.40
N SER A 30 0.60 -39.15 -15.16
CA SER A 30 0.92 -40.39 -15.90
C SER A 30 0.12 -41.63 -15.44
N GLY A 31 -0.85 -41.48 -14.54
CA GLY A 31 -1.60 -42.61 -13.97
C GLY A 31 -3.08 -42.38 -13.64
N TYR A 32 -3.74 -41.36 -14.19
CA TYR A 32 -5.18 -41.13 -13.96
C TYR A 32 -6.03 -41.58 -15.16
N GLU A 33 -7.00 -42.47 -14.90
CA GLU A 33 -8.04 -42.85 -15.86
C GLU A 33 -9.08 -41.71 -15.96
N PHE A 34 -9.15 -41.07 -17.12
CA PHE A 34 -10.22 -40.11 -17.42
C PHE A 34 -11.48 -40.89 -17.83
N LYS A 35 -12.44 -41.03 -16.92
CA LYS A 35 -13.78 -41.49 -17.29
C LYS A 35 -14.58 -40.35 -17.90
N VAL A 36 -14.54 -40.27 -19.23
CA VAL A 36 -15.52 -39.52 -20.02
C VAL A 36 -16.77 -40.38 -20.10
N ASN A 37 -17.85 -39.99 -19.44
CA ASN A 37 -19.14 -40.65 -19.63
C ASN A 37 -19.72 -40.23 -20.99
N HIS A 38 -19.39 -40.98 -22.03
CA HIS A 38 -20.28 -41.24 -23.17
C HIS A 38 -20.04 -42.67 -23.66
N HIS A 39 -21.13 -43.38 -23.98
CA HIS A 39 -21.09 -44.70 -24.62
C HIS A 39 -20.24 -44.67 -25.89
N TYR A 40 -18.95 -45.00 -25.81
CA TYR A 40 -18.12 -45.55 -26.89
C TYR A 40 -16.77 -45.95 -26.30
N SER A 41 -16.43 -47.24 -26.37
CA SER A 41 -15.17 -47.79 -25.89
C SER A 41 -14.07 -47.64 -26.96
N GLY A 42 -13.00 -46.91 -26.67
CA GLY A 42 -11.80 -46.85 -27.50
C GLY A 42 -10.59 -46.25 -26.78
N LYS A 43 -9.44 -46.94 -26.84
CA LYS A 43 -8.15 -46.46 -26.30
C LYS A 43 -7.54 -45.43 -27.27
N TYR A 44 -7.19 -44.24 -26.79
CA TYR A 44 -6.40 -43.26 -27.54
C TYR A 44 -4.97 -43.18 -27.01
N HIS A 45 -4.00 -43.46 -27.88
CA HIS A 45 -2.59 -43.15 -27.64
C HIS A 45 -2.29 -41.73 -28.13
N ALA A 46 -1.61 -40.95 -27.29
CA ALA A 46 -1.27 -39.56 -27.57
C ALA A 46 -0.14 -39.46 -28.61
N GLN A 47 -0.47 -39.20 -29.87
CA GLN A 47 0.42 -38.58 -30.84
C GLN A 47 -0.42 -37.82 -31.89
N GLN A 48 -0.16 -36.51 -32.01
CA GLN A 48 -0.60 -35.59 -33.07
C GLN A 48 -2.02 -35.78 -33.64
N ALA A 49 -3.00 -35.02 -33.15
CA ALA A 49 -4.29 -34.89 -33.82
C ALA A 49 -4.77 -33.43 -33.85
N ALA A 50 -5.18 -33.00 -35.04
CA ALA A 50 -5.63 -31.66 -35.38
C ALA A 50 -6.88 -31.23 -34.58
N PHE A 51 -6.86 -29.99 -34.08
CA PHE A 51 -7.98 -29.36 -33.38
C PHE A 51 -9.07 -28.88 -34.36
N HIS A 52 -9.80 -29.80 -34.95
CA HIS A 52 -11.08 -29.52 -35.59
C HIS A 52 -12.09 -30.56 -35.09
N ASN A 53 -13.11 -30.11 -34.37
CA ASN A 53 -14.24 -30.85 -33.77
C ASN A 53 -14.12 -31.21 -32.27
N LEU A 54 -14.23 -30.19 -31.41
CA LEU A 54 -14.70 -30.38 -30.03
C LEU A 54 -16.14 -29.86 -29.91
N PRO A 55 -17.11 -30.62 -29.35
CA PRO A 55 -18.49 -30.19 -29.17
C PRO A 55 -18.62 -29.13 -28.06
N ALA A 56 -19.67 -28.31 -28.16
CA ALA A 56 -19.89 -27.05 -27.42
C ALA A 56 -20.17 -27.16 -25.90
N SER A 57 -19.86 -28.28 -25.24
CA SER A 57 -20.05 -28.42 -23.80
C SER A 57 -19.06 -29.43 -23.20
N LEU A 58 -17.86 -28.96 -22.86
CA LEU A 58 -16.89 -29.75 -22.12
C LEU A 58 -17.04 -29.44 -20.61
N CYS A 59 -17.74 -30.31 -19.88
CA CYS A 59 -17.80 -30.23 -18.42
C CYS A 59 -16.66 -31.06 -17.83
N LEU A 60 -15.55 -30.43 -17.48
CA LEU A 60 -14.44 -31.09 -16.77
C LEU A 60 -14.78 -31.21 -15.29
N LYS A 61 -15.11 -32.42 -14.82
CA LYS A 61 -15.12 -32.75 -13.39
C LYS A 61 -13.75 -33.31 -13.01
N THR A 62 -12.95 -32.53 -12.30
CA THR A 62 -11.76 -33.03 -11.60
C THR A 62 -12.17 -33.41 -10.18
N SER A 63 -12.09 -34.70 -9.83
CA SER A 63 -12.25 -35.15 -8.44
C SER A 63 -10.88 -35.43 -7.83
N ILE A 64 -10.39 -34.53 -6.98
CA ILE A 64 -9.21 -34.78 -6.15
C ILE A 64 -9.68 -35.53 -4.90
N HIS A 65 -9.20 -36.77 -4.70
CA HIS A 65 -9.54 -37.53 -3.50
C HIS A 65 -8.84 -36.90 -2.27
N PRO A 66 -9.57 -36.50 -1.20
CA PRO A 66 -9.01 -35.73 -0.09
C PRO A 66 -7.84 -36.42 0.64
N SER A 67 -7.83 -37.75 0.63
CA SER A 67 -6.82 -38.61 1.26
C SER A 67 -5.41 -38.49 0.66
N ASN A 68 -5.27 -38.04 -0.59
CA ASN A 68 -3.95 -37.90 -1.23
C ASN A 68 -3.30 -36.53 -0.95
N VAL A 69 -4.08 -35.52 -0.61
CA VAL A 69 -3.60 -34.16 -0.32
C VAL A 69 -3.02 -34.09 1.09
N LEU A 70 -3.66 -34.78 2.04
CA LEU A 70 -3.21 -34.84 3.43
C LEU A 70 -1.82 -35.49 3.57
N LYS A 71 -1.45 -36.44 2.70
CA LYS A 71 -0.13 -37.12 2.75
C LYS A 71 1.07 -36.19 2.55
N HIS A 72 0.88 -35.01 1.97
CA HIS A 72 1.93 -34.02 1.72
C HIS A 72 1.91 -32.84 2.71
N ILE A 73 1.05 -32.90 3.73
CA ILE A 73 0.91 -31.90 4.77
C ILE A 73 1.66 -32.37 6.03
N PRO A 74 2.46 -31.52 6.72
CA PRO A 74 3.13 -31.88 7.97
C PRO A 74 2.12 -32.41 8.99
N VAL A 75 2.49 -33.45 9.74
CA VAL A 75 1.58 -34.12 10.69
C VAL A 75 1.00 -33.13 11.71
N ALA A 76 1.81 -32.18 12.19
CA ALA A 76 1.34 -31.11 13.07
C ALA A 76 0.19 -30.27 12.46
N LEU A 77 0.25 -29.98 11.15
CA LEU A 77 -0.81 -29.27 10.46
C LEU A 77 -2.05 -30.15 10.27
N GLN A 78 -1.88 -31.45 10.02
CA GLN A 78 -2.99 -32.41 9.98
C GLN A 78 -3.71 -32.52 11.33
N SER A 79 -2.96 -32.57 12.44
CA SER A 79 -3.51 -32.58 13.79
C SER A 79 -4.34 -31.34 14.06
N LEU A 80 -3.83 -30.16 13.69
CA LEU A 80 -4.51 -28.89 13.86
C LEU A 80 -5.81 -28.81 13.02
N ILE A 81 -5.76 -29.25 11.76
CA ILE A 81 -6.93 -29.36 10.89
C ILE A 81 -8.01 -30.26 11.51
N THR A 82 -7.58 -31.37 12.11
CA THR A 82 -8.45 -32.36 12.74
C THR A 82 -9.08 -31.81 14.02
N GLU A 83 -8.29 -31.14 14.87
CA GLU A 83 -8.74 -30.47 16.09
C GLU A 83 -9.83 -29.42 15.79
N LEU A 84 -9.61 -28.61 14.76
CA LEU A 84 -10.53 -27.57 14.31
C LEU A 84 -11.76 -28.14 13.57
N LYS A 85 -11.86 -29.47 13.41
CA LYS A 85 -12.95 -30.17 12.69
C LYS A 85 -13.19 -29.65 11.28
N ILE A 86 -12.13 -29.20 10.60
CA ILE A 86 -12.24 -28.64 9.25
C ILE A 86 -12.39 -29.79 8.26
N SER A 87 -13.46 -29.74 7.46
CA SER A 87 -13.68 -30.75 6.42
C SER A 87 -12.57 -30.68 5.36
N PRO A 88 -12.02 -31.82 4.90
CA PRO A 88 -10.99 -31.84 3.84
C PRO A 88 -11.38 -31.12 2.54
N GLY A 89 -12.69 -31.01 2.26
CA GLY A 89 -13.22 -30.22 1.15
C GLY A 89 -12.95 -28.72 1.27
N VAL A 90 -12.90 -28.16 2.49
CA VAL A 90 -12.59 -26.74 2.73
C VAL A 90 -11.11 -26.44 2.45
N ILE A 91 -10.23 -27.38 2.76
CA ILE A 91 -8.77 -27.30 2.59
C ILE A 91 -8.36 -27.30 1.12
N LEU A 92 -9.12 -28.04 0.31
CA LEU A 92 -8.92 -28.12 -1.13
C LEU A 92 -9.52 -26.93 -1.89
N GLY A 93 -10.26 -26.06 -1.19
CA GLY A 93 -11.31 -25.25 -1.79
C GLY A 93 -12.33 -26.17 -2.43
N GLU A 94 -13.54 -26.30 -1.88
CA GLU A 94 -14.62 -26.94 -2.64
C GLU A 94 -14.85 -26.07 -3.88
N LEU A 95 -14.24 -26.47 -5.00
CA LEU A 95 -14.69 -26.18 -6.35
C LEU A 95 -16.06 -26.85 -6.52
N LYS A 96 -17.07 -26.35 -5.79
CA LYS A 96 -18.45 -26.35 -6.28
C LYS A 96 -18.61 -25.13 -7.14
N SER A 97 -17.92 -25.14 -8.27
CA SER A 97 -18.27 -24.27 -9.37
C SER A 97 -19.49 -24.90 -10.05
N ASP A 98 -20.68 -24.71 -9.49
CA ASP A 98 -21.90 -24.70 -10.29
C ASP A 98 -21.94 -23.39 -11.10
N THR A 99 -20.87 -23.12 -11.87
CA THR A 99 -20.89 -22.07 -12.88
C THR A 99 -21.68 -22.62 -14.05
N ARG A 100 -23.00 -22.42 -14.04
CA ARG A 100 -23.75 -22.40 -15.29
C ARG A 100 -23.27 -21.19 -16.07
N PHE A 101 -22.43 -21.41 -17.08
CA PHE A 101 -22.25 -20.40 -18.12
C PHE A 101 -23.60 -20.26 -18.83
N VAL A 102 -24.35 -19.21 -18.51
CA VAL A 102 -25.45 -18.75 -19.36
C VAL A 102 -24.78 -18.07 -20.55
N THR A 103 -24.55 -18.81 -21.62
CA THR A 103 -24.29 -18.20 -22.92
C THR A 103 -25.60 -17.62 -23.40
N SER A 104 -25.76 -16.30 -23.39
CA SER A 104 -26.75 -15.67 -24.25
C SER A 104 -26.38 -16.04 -25.69
N THR A 105 -27.34 -16.60 -26.41
CA THR A 105 -27.17 -17.02 -27.81
C THR A 105 -26.93 -15.80 -28.69
N VAL A 106 -25.94 -15.92 -29.56
CA VAL A 106 -25.61 -14.95 -30.61
C VAL A 106 -26.63 -15.10 -31.75
N ASP A 107 -27.85 -14.60 -31.53
CA ASP A 107 -28.84 -14.48 -32.61
C ASP A 107 -29.22 -13.02 -32.95
N ASP A 108 -28.73 -12.02 -32.21
CA ASP A 108 -29.10 -10.60 -32.41
C ASP A 108 -28.07 -9.72 -33.15
N LEU A 109 -27.15 -10.30 -33.94
CA LEU A 109 -26.19 -9.53 -34.77
C LEU A 109 -26.25 -9.87 -36.26
N ASN A 110 -27.45 -10.06 -36.80
CA ASN A 110 -27.67 -10.01 -38.25
C ASN A 110 -27.77 -8.55 -38.72
N GLY A 111 -26.63 -7.88 -38.89
CA GLY A 111 -26.63 -6.49 -39.37
C GLY A 111 -25.32 -5.86 -39.84
N LEU A 112 -24.20 -6.60 -39.99
CA LEU A 112 -22.92 -6.00 -40.44
C LEU A 112 -22.32 -6.76 -41.64
N PRO A 113 -21.71 -6.04 -42.60
CA PRO A 113 -21.38 -6.60 -43.92
C PRO A 113 -20.22 -7.59 -43.84
N LYS A 114 -20.47 -8.80 -44.36
CA LYS A 114 -19.47 -9.85 -44.58
C LYS A 114 -18.57 -9.48 -45.77
N LYS A 115 -17.42 -8.88 -45.50
CA LYS A 115 -16.11 -9.05 -46.17
C LYS A 115 -15.24 -7.81 -45.92
N VAL A 116 -14.11 -7.98 -45.23
CA VAL A 116 -12.99 -7.03 -45.32
C VAL A 116 -11.74 -7.81 -45.71
N ASN A 117 -11.19 -7.42 -46.87
CA ASN A 117 -9.98 -7.97 -47.46
C ASN A 117 -8.75 -7.73 -46.59
N HIS A 118 -7.85 -8.72 -46.54
CA HIS A 118 -6.50 -8.56 -46.00
C HIS A 118 -5.69 -7.56 -46.85
N LYS A 119 -5.68 -6.29 -46.43
CA LYS A 119 -4.61 -5.27 -46.59
C LYS A 119 -5.19 -3.88 -46.31
N SER A 120 -5.10 -3.43 -45.06
CA SER A 120 -5.20 -2.01 -44.73
C SER A 120 -4.52 -1.72 -43.40
N LYS A 121 -3.74 -0.63 -43.39
CA LYS A 121 -3.13 -0.02 -42.21
C LYS A 121 -4.20 0.24 -41.15
N LEU A 122 -3.92 -0.11 -39.89
CA LEU A 122 -4.72 0.29 -38.73
C LEU A 122 -4.59 1.80 -38.52
N GLU A 123 -5.50 2.57 -39.11
CA GLU A 123 -5.80 3.92 -38.65
C GLU A 123 -6.72 3.84 -37.43
N PHE A 124 -6.22 4.25 -36.26
CA PHE A 124 -7.04 4.48 -35.08
C PHE A 124 -7.93 5.70 -35.32
N LYS A 125 -9.21 5.50 -35.63
CA LYS A 125 -10.20 6.58 -35.55
C LYS A 125 -10.47 6.89 -34.07
N ARG A 126 -10.18 8.14 -33.66
CA ARG A 126 -10.60 8.73 -32.37
C ARG A 126 -12.09 8.47 -32.12
N ALA A 127 -12.42 7.74 -31.06
CA ALA A 127 -13.78 7.63 -30.55
C ALA A 127 -14.09 8.86 -29.68
N THR A 128 -15.16 9.58 -30.00
CA THR A 128 -15.55 10.85 -29.35
C THR A 128 -16.88 10.77 -28.58
N SER A 129 -17.40 9.58 -28.23
CA SER A 129 -18.64 9.47 -27.46
C SER A 129 -18.76 8.22 -26.56
N MET A 130 -19.36 8.41 -25.37
CA MET A 130 -19.54 7.46 -24.26
C MET A 130 -20.14 6.08 -24.60
N SER A 131 -20.97 5.97 -25.64
CA SER A 131 -21.72 4.72 -25.90
C SER A 131 -20.85 3.53 -26.33
N ASN A 132 -19.58 3.75 -26.67
CA ASN A 132 -18.68 2.69 -27.15
C ASN A 132 -17.69 2.19 -26.09
N ILE A 133 -17.66 2.77 -24.89
CA ILE A 133 -16.71 2.37 -23.82
C ILE A 133 -17.30 1.27 -22.93
N VAL A 134 -18.64 1.19 -22.81
CA VAL A 134 -19.34 0.18 -21.98
C VAL A 134 -19.20 -1.26 -22.53
N GLY A 135 -18.78 -1.41 -23.80
CA GLY A 135 -18.45 -2.70 -24.41
C GLY A 135 -16.96 -3.04 -24.44
N MET A 136 -16.09 -2.14 -23.95
CA MET A 136 -14.68 -2.41 -23.74
C MET A 136 -14.52 -2.77 -22.26
N GLU A 137 -14.76 -4.03 -21.90
CA GLU A 137 -13.83 -4.64 -20.92
C GLU A 137 -12.45 -4.33 -21.47
N ALA A 138 -11.73 -3.43 -20.80
CA ALA A 138 -10.44 -2.97 -21.24
C ALA A 138 -9.60 -4.23 -21.50
N VAL A 139 -9.41 -4.55 -22.78
CA VAL A 139 -8.52 -5.62 -23.20
C VAL A 139 -7.14 -5.09 -22.87
N ILE A 140 -6.74 -5.26 -21.61
CA ILE A 140 -5.33 -5.22 -21.23
C ILE A 140 -4.73 -6.32 -22.10
N PRO A 141 -3.91 -5.98 -23.12
CA PRO A 141 -3.51 -7.00 -24.07
C PRO A 141 -2.74 -8.06 -23.27
N GLU A 142 -3.11 -9.32 -23.45
CA GLU A 142 -2.62 -10.49 -22.70
C GLU A 142 -1.08 -10.52 -22.61
N ALA A 143 -0.41 -9.98 -23.64
CA ALA A 143 1.05 -9.79 -23.72
C ALA A 143 1.64 -8.83 -22.65
N TYR A 144 0.86 -7.95 -22.03
CA TYR A 144 1.29 -7.01 -20.99
C TYR A 144 1.13 -7.55 -19.57
N LEU A 145 0.29 -8.59 -19.39
CA LEU A 145 0.14 -9.32 -18.12
C LEU A 145 1.24 -10.39 -17.95
N THR A 146 1.73 -10.93 -19.07
CA THR A 146 2.86 -11.87 -19.07
C THR A 146 4.19 -11.12 -19.16
N SER A 147 4.95 -11.05 -18.06
CA SER A 147 6.40 -10.79 -18.20
C SER A 147 7.08 -12.04 -18.78
N PRO A 148 8.10 -11.89 -19.65
CA PRO A 148 8.90 -13.03 -20.10
C PRO A 148 9.69 -13.54 -18.90
N LYS A 149 9.50 -14.81 -18.50
CA LYS A 149 10.36 -15.63 -17.62
C LYS A 149 11.40 -14.86 -16.80
N SER A 150 10.97 -13.89 -15.98
CA SER A 150 11.84 -13.31 -14.97
C SER A 150 11.65 -14.18 -13.74
N ARG A 151 12.74 -14.67 -13.14
CA ARG A 151 12.71 -15.15 -11.75
C ARG A 151 11.84 -14.17 -10.96
N CYS A 152 10.97 -14.66 -10.09
CA CYS A 152 10.18 -13.82 -9.19
C CYS A 152 11.15 -13.12 -8.24
N GLU A 153 11.85 -12.09 -8.72
CA GLU A 153 12.76 -11.28 -7.92
C GLU A 153 11.92 -10.52 -6.90
N VAL A 154 12.32 -10.64 -5.64
CA VAL A 154 11.66 -9.96 -4.54
C VAL A 154 11.82 -8.46 -4.78
N LEU A 155 10.69 -7.75 -4.91
CA LEU A 155 10.66 -6.28 -5.04
C LEU A 155 11.54 -5.66 -3.96
N GLU A 156 12.25 -4.57 -4.27
CA GLU A 156 13.09 -3.86 -3.29
C GLU A 156 12.30 -3.52 -2.02
N THR A 157 11.04 -3.13 -2.18
CA THR A 157 10.09 -2.82 -1.10
C THR A 157 9.72 -4.00 -0.20
N GLU A 158 10.00 -5.25 -0.61
CA GLU A 158 9.69 -6.49 0.12
C GLU A 158 10.95 -7.19 0.65
N LYS A 159 12.15 -6.66 0.38
CA LYS A 159 13.41 -7.23 0.88
C LYS A 159 13.53 -7.04 2.39
N GLU A 160 14.15 -8.00 3.03
CA GLU A 160 14.49 -7.93 4.45
C GLU A 160 15.74 -7.08 4.69
N LEU A 161 15.72 -6.28 5.76
CA LEU A 161 16.89 -5.58 6.26
C LEU A 161 17.67 -6.50 7.23
N ASN A 162 18.64 -7.25 6.69
CA ASN A 162 19.69 -8.03 7.38
C ASN A 162 19.33 -8.66 8.75
N GLY A 163 18.30 -9.52 8.82
CA GLY A 163 18.12 -10.49 9.92
C GLY A 163 18.03 -9.92 11.35
N LYS A 164 17.77 -8.61 11.51
CA LYS A 164 17.66 -7.97 12.82
C LYS A 164 16.37 -8.43 13.53
N ALA A 165 16.51 -8.93 14.75
CA ALA A 165 15.38 -9.23 15.64
C ALA A 165 14.92 -7.95 16.33
N LEU A 166 14.16 -7.11 15.61
CA LEU A 166 13.70 -5.79 16.07
C LEU A 166 12.87 -5.90 17.35
N ASP A 167 12.11 -6.98 17.49
CA ASP A 167 11.32 -7.34 18.66
C ASP A 167 12.13 -7.54 19.95
N THR A 168 13.45 -7.76 19.84
CA THR A 168 14.34 -7.89 21.01
C THR A 168 15.15 -6.63 21.31
N MET A 169 15.10 -5.63 20.43
CA MET A 169 15.91 -4.41 20.56
C MET A 169 15.37 -3.44 21.60
N GLU A 170 16.29 -2.71 22.22
CA GLU A 170 15.95 -1.57 23.07
C GLU A 170 15.47 -0.37 22.24
N VAL A 171 14.68 0.53 22.84
CA VAL A 171 14.09 1.68 22.13
C VAL A 171 15.16 2.54 21.44
N LYS A 172 16.29 2.75 22.12
CA LYS A 172 17.42 3.49 21.55
C LYS A 172 17.99 2.82 20.29
N GLU A 173 18.12 1.49 20.28
CA GLU A 173 18.64 0.75 19.12
C GLU A 173 17.66 0.79 17.94
N LEU A 174 16.37 0.73 18.23
CA LEU A 174 15.31 0.91 17.23
C LEU A 174 15.37 2.31 16.60
N LEU A 175 15.50 3.35 17.43
CA LEU A 175 15.66 4.73 16.97
C LEU A 175 16.92 4.89 16.12
N ASP A 176 18.08 4.46 16.62
CA ASP A 176 19.35 4.56 15.89
C ASP A 176 19.27 3.85 14.53
N GLY A 177 18.67 2.65 14.49
CA GLY A 177 18.47 1.89 13.25
C GLY A 177 17.49 2.53 12.26
N MET A 178 16.40 3.14 12.73
CA MET A 178 15.48 3.88 11.86
C MET A 178 16.10 5.17 11.32
N ILE A 179 16.88 5.89 12.15
CA ILE A 179 17.62 7.08 11.74
C ILE A 179 18.65 6.72 10.67
N GLU A 180 19.42 5.64 10.86
CA GLU A 180 20.34 5.12 9.85
C GLU A 180 19.61 4.77 8.55
N THR A 181 18.44 4.14 8.67
CA THR A 181 17.61 3.80 7.52
C THR A 181 17.16 5.06 6.76
N TYR A 182 16.67 6.09 7.45
CA TYR A 182 16.27 7.34 6.82
C TYR A 182 17.44 8.16 6.28
N HIS A 183 18.62 8.08 6.90
CA HIS A 183 19.81 8.81 6.46
C HIS A 183 20.21 8.40 5.02
N THR A 184 19.97 7.15 4.63
CA THR A 184 20.19 6.67 3.26
C THR A 184 19.29 7.33 2.20
N LEU A 185 18.21 8.00 2.60
CA LEU A 185 17.22 8.52 1.64
C LEU A 185 17.81 9.58 0.71
N ALA A 186 18.71 10.44 1.20
CA ALA A 186 19.34 11.48 0.39
C ALA A 186 20.23 10.87 -0.71
N SER A 187 21.07 9.89 -0.35
CA SER A 187 21.93 9.20 -1.31
C SER A 187 21.14 8.32 -2.28
N ILE A 188 19.99 7.80 -1.88
CA ILE A 188 19.04 7.09 -2.75
C ILE A 188 18.40 8.04 -3.77
N LEU A 189 18.01 9.27 -3.37
CA LEU A 189 17.35 10.24 -4.27
C LEU A 189 18.32 10.89 -5.25
N LEU A 190 19.59 11.07 -4.85
CA LEU A 190 20.61 11.80 -5.62
C LEU A 190 20.74 11.34 -7.09
N PRO A 191 20.80 10.04 -7.43
CA PRO A 191 20.92 9.57 -8.82
C PRO A 191 19.66 9.80 -9.66
N HIS A 192 18.54 10.18 -9.03
CA HIS A 192 17.24 10.35 -9.69
C HIS A 192 16.82 11.81 -9.84
N LEU A 193 17.66 12.77 -9.41
CA LEU A 193 17.34 14.19 -9.47
C LEU A 193 17.00 14.70 -10.88
N ASP A 194 17.63 14.18 -11.93
CA ASP A 194 17.29 14.53 -13.32
C ASP A 194 15.85 14.15 -13.67
N SER A 195 15.41 12.95 -13.27
CA SER A 195 14.03 12.50 -13.53
C SER A 195 13.02 13.28 -12.70
N ILE A 196 13.37 13.61 -11.46
CA ILE A 196 12.56 14.42 -10.55
C ILE A 196 12.42 15.85 -11.11
N LEU A 197 13.52 16.47 -11.54
CA LEU A 197 13.53 17.81 -12.13
C LEU A 197 12.69 17.87 -13.39
N LYS A 198 12.79 16.85 -14.26
CA LYS A 198 11.94 16.73 -15.45
C LYS A 198 10.45 16.65 -15.10
N LEU A 199 10.10 15.88 -14.08
CA LEU A 199 8.71 15.77 -13.63
C LEU A 199 8.18 17.10 -13.12
N ILE A 200 8.93 17.76 -12.23
CA ILE A 200 8.59 19.08 -11.68
C ILE A 200 8.38 20.10 -12.81
N THR A 201 9.31 20.15 -13.77
CA THR A 201 9.24 21.05 -14.93
C THR A 201 7.99 20.78 -15.77
N VAL A 202 7.69 19.51 -16.04
CA VAL A 202 6.51 19.11 -16.81
C VAL A 202 5.22 19.48 -16.08
N THR A 203 5.12 19.22 -14.78
CA THR A 203 3.93 19.55 -13.98
C THR A 203 3.71 21.05 -13.89
N LYS A 204 4.79 21.83 -13.77
CA LYS A 204 4.73 23.29 -13.79
C LYS A 204 4.20 23.83 -15.12
N GLN A 205 4.71 23.32 -16.25
CA GLN A 205 4.24 23.68 -17.59
C GLN A 205 2.76 23.36 -17.80
N VAL A 206 2.28 22.23 -17.25
CA VAL A 206 0.85 21.87 -17.30
C VAL A 206 -0.01 22.95 -16.64
N ILE A 207 0.36 23.39 -15.43
CA ILE A 207 -0.39 24.45 -14.74
C ILE A 207 -0.28 25.79 -15.48
N GLN A 208 0.90 26.16 -15.97
CA GLN A 208 1.10 27.39 -16.75
C GLN A 208 0.25 27.43 -18.03
N ASN A 209 -0.03 26.27 -18.63
CA ASN A 209 -0.90 26.15 -19.82
C ASN A 209 -2.40 26.06 -19.47
N GLY A 210 -2.75 26.24 -18.19
CA GLY A 210 -4.13 26.17 -17.69
C GLY A 210 -4.68 24.76 -17.56
N GLY A 211 -3.81 23.75 -17.44
CA GLY A 211 -4.19 22.38 -17.09
C GLY A 211 -4.13 22.13 -15.58
N ARG A 212 -4.46 20.90 -15.19
CA ARG A 212 -4.46 20.40 -13.80
C ARG A 212 -3.59 19.15 -13.68
N ILE A 213 -3.17 18.85 -12.46
CA ILE A 213 -2.39 17.67 -12.10
C ILE A 213 -3.30 16.73 -11.33
N PHE A 214 -3.61 15.56 -11.88
CA PHE A 214 -4.32 14.50 -11.17
C PHE A 214 -3.32 13.48 -10.63
N ILE A 215 -3.44 13.11 -9.35
CA ILE A 215 -2.53 12.16 -8.71
C ILE A 215 -3.32 10.94 -8.24
N LEU A 216 -3.11 9.78 -8.90
CA LEU A 216 -3.73 8.51 -8.55
C LEU A 216 -2.88 7.80 -7.49
N GLY A 217 -3.50 7.26 -6.44
CA GLY A 217 -2.77 6.49 -5.44
C GLY A 217 -3.65 5.65 -4.52
N ALA A 218 -3.05 4.68 -3.84
CA ALA A 218 -3.73 3.83 -2.85
C ALA A 218 -2.95 3.79 -1.54
N GLY A 219 -3.64 3.56 -0.42
CA GLY A 219 -3.03 3.55 0.92
C GLY A 219 -2.21 4.82 1.15
N THR A 220 -0.99 4.68 1.70
CA THR A 220 -0.10 5.81 1.98
C THR A 220 0.11 6.70 0.75
N SER A 221 0.31 6.12 -0.44
CA SER A 221 0.49 6.89 -1.67
C SER A 221 -0.75 7.76 -1.96
N GLY A 222 -1.96 7.21 -1.82
CA GLY A 222 -3.20 7.98 -1.99
C GLY A 222 -3.35 9.11 -0.97
N ARG A 223 -2.98 8.89 0.29
CA ARG A 223 -3.06 9.94 1.33
C ARG A 223 -1.97 11.01 1.16
N LEU A 224 -0.79 10.64 0.68
CA LEU A 224 0.27 11.60 0.31
C LEU A 224 -0.14 12.44 -0.91
N ALA A 225 -0.86 11.84 -1.87
CA ALA A 225 -1.47 12.59 -2.95
C ALA A 225 -2.49 13.63 -2.43
N ALA A 226 -3.30 13.27 -1.43
CA ALA A 226 -4.22 14.20 -0.77
C ALA A 226 -3.48 15.33 -0.02
N GLU A 227 -2.36 15.02 0.66
CA GLU A 227 -1.48 16.04 1.26
C GLU A 227 -0.96 17.01 0.19
N CYS A 228 -0.48 16.51 -0.94
CA CYS A 228 -0.01 17.33 -2.05
C CYS A 228 -1.14 18.20 -2.61
N SER A 229 -2.33 17.63 -2.81
CA SER A 229 -3.53 18.33 -3.28
C SER A 229 -3.92 19.50 -2.37
N SER A 230 -3.75 19.36 -1.05
CA SER A 230 -4.04 20.42 -0.09
C SER A 230 -3.23 21.71 -0.32
N TYR A 231 -2.09 21.65 -0.99
CA TYR A 231 -1.33 22.86 -1.31
C TYR A 231 -2.08 23.79 -2.27
N LYS A 232 -2.73 23.21 -3.30
CA LYS A 232 -3.49 23.96 -4.31
C LYS A 232 -4.63 23.10 -4.88
N PRO A 233 -5.76 22.92 -4.15
CA PRO A 233 -6.79 21.92 -4.46
C PRO A 233 -7.46 22.08 -5.83
N SER A 234 -7.46 23.29 -6.40
CA SER A 234 -8.01 23.56 -7.74
C SER A 234 -7.07 23.14 -8.88
N SER A 235 -5.77 23.01 -8.59
CA SER A 235 -4.73 22.73 -9.58
C SER A 235 -4.14 21.33 -9.42
N ILE A 236 -4.08 20.81 -8.20
CA ILE A 236 -3.58 19.47 -7.86
C ILE A 236 -4.73 18.69 -7.22
N ILE A 237 -5.14 17.59 -7.86
CA ILE A 237 -6.32 16.81 -7.47
C ILE A 237 -5.88 15.39 -7.15
N ALA A 238 -6.11 14.95 -5.92
CA ALA A 238 -5.85 13.58 -5.51
C ALA A 238 -7.02 12.66 -5.84
N ILE A 239 -6.72 11.50 -6.41
CA ILE A 239 -7.67 10.41 -6.68
C ILE A 239 -7.26 9.19 -5.86
N PRO A 240 -7.63 9.14 -4.56
CA PRO A 240 -7.30 8.01 -3.69
C PRO A 240 -8.20 6.80 -3.97
N ALA A 241 -7.61 5.61 -3.99
CA ALA A 241 -8.35 4.35 -4.05
C ALA A 241 -9.28 4.22 -2.84
N GLY A 242 -10.58 4.02 -3.08
CA GLY A 242 -11.61 3.99 -2.04
C GLY A 242 -12.23 5.35 -1.72
N GLY A 243 -11.88 6.38 -2.50
CA GLY A 243 -12.47 7.71 -2.42
C GLY A 243 -12.03 8.49 -1.17
N LYS A 244 -12.80 9.53 -0.85
CA LYS A 244 -12.47 10.52 0.19
C LYS A 244 -12.28 9.90 1.58
N ASP A 245 -13.09 8.90 1.90
CA ASP A 245 -13.00 8.15 3.16
C ASP A 245 -11.64 7.45 3.34
N ALA A 246 -10.95 7.09 2.25
CA ALA A 246 -9.65 6.43 2.28
C ALA A 246 -8.52 7.32 2.83
N ILE A 247 -8.81 8.59 3.12
CA ILE A 247 -7.88 9.56 3.73
C ILE A 247 -7.82 9.39 5.25
N PHE A 248 -8.90 8.93 5.88
CA PHE A 248 -9.00 8.78 7.34
C PHE A 248 -8.89 7.32 7.79
N LYS A 249 -9.42 6.37 7.01
CA LYS A 249 -9.45 4.94 7.36
C LYS A 249 -8.96 4.06 6.22
N CYS A 250 -8.58 2.82 6.50
CA CYS A 250 -8.19 1.88 5.46
C CYS A 250 -9.42 1.40 4.66
N GLN A 251 -9.31 1.29 3.33
CA GLN A 251 -10.39 0.79 2.48
C GLN A 251 -10.01 -0.56 1.87
N LYS A 252 -10.63 -1.63 2.38
CA LYS A 252 -10.33 -3.01 2.00
C LYS A 252 -10.67 -3.25 0.52
N GLY A 253 -9.74 -3.82 -0.24
CA GLY A 253 -9.89 -4.17 -1.64
C GLY A 253 -9.94 -3.00 -2.62
N ALA A 254 -9.90 -1.75 -2.15
CA ALA A 254 -9.98 -0.58 -3.02
C ALA A 254 -8.75 -0.45 -3.96
N GLU A 255 -7.56 -0.83 -3.47
CA GLU A 255 -6.32 -0.84 -4.27
C GLU A 255 -6.37 -1.85 -5.44
N ASP A 256 -7.23 -2.87 -5.35
CA ASP A 256 -7.28 -4.00 -6.29
C ASP A 256 -8.27 -3.77 -7.46
N GLN A 257 -8.91 -2.60 -7.54
CA GLN A 257 -9.90 -2.27 -8.58
C GLN A 257 -9.26 -1.51 -9.76
N TYR A 258 -9.07 -2.18 -10.90
CA TYR A 258 -8.41 -1.60 -12.09
C TYR A 258 -9.12 -0.38 -12.68
N THR A 259 -10.45 -0.41 -12.80
CA THR A 259 -11.23 0.64 -13.48
C THR A 259 -11.58 1.82 -12.57
N ALA A 260 -11.52 1.64 -11.26
CA ALA A 260 -12.02 2.61 -10.29
C ALA A 260 -11.30 3.96 -10.34
N ALA A 261 -10.00 3.97 -10.67
CA ALA A 261 -9.24 5.22 -10.79
C ALA A 261 -9.76 6.10 -11.92
N TRP A 262 -10.06 5.51 -13.09
CA TRP A 262 -10.59 6.26 -14.22
C TRP A 262 -12.01 6.76 -13.93
N LEU A 263 -12.87 5.91 -13.36
CA LEU A 263 -14.25 6.30 -13.02
C LEU A 263 -14.27 7.50 -12.06
N ALA A 264 -13.42 7.49 -11.02
CA ALA A 264 -13.31 8.62 -10.10
C ALA A 264 -12.73 9.88 -10.76
N LEU A 265 -11.79 9.71 -11.69
CA LEU A 265 -11.16 10.81 -12.41
C LEU A 265 -12.13 11.45 -13.43
N GLU A 266 -12.99 10.67 -14.08
CA GLU A 266 -13.98 11.13 -15.07
C GLU A 266 -14.96 12.16 -14.48
N GLU A 267 -15.28 12.05 -13.19
CA GLU A 267 -16.12 13.03 -12.46
C GLU A 267 -15.56 14.47 -12.52
N TYR A 268 -14.24 14.61 -12.68
CA TYR A 268 -13.56 15.90 -12.78
C TYR A 268 -13.45 16.43 -14.21
N GLN A 269 -14.00 15.71 -15.20
CA GLN A 269 -13.97 16.05 -16.61
C GLN A 269 -12.55 16.42 -17.08
N PRO A 270 -11.59 15.49 -17.01
CA PRO A 270 -10.22 15.73 -17.43
C PRO A 270 -10.19 16.14 -18.93
N ASN A 271 -9.27 17.02 -19.30
CA ASN A 271 -9.06 17.42 -20.69
C ASN A 271 -7.58 17.30 -21.09
N ASN A 272 -7.28 17.50 -22.37
CA ASN A 272 -5.94 17.30 -22.95
C ASN A 272 -4.85 18.26 -22.43
N LYS A 273 -5.19 19.27 -21.64
CA LYS A 273 -4.22 20.12 -20.95
C LYS A 273 -3.77 19.51 -19.62
N ASP A 274 -4.55 18.59 -19.06
CA ASP A 274 -4.28 17.96 -17.78
C ASP A 274 -3.20 16.87 -17.89
N ILE A 275 -2.55 16.55 -16.77
CA ILE A 275 -1.63 15.41 -16.64
C ILE A 275 -2.12 14.44 -15.57
N ILE A 276 -2.00 13.15 -15.85
CA ILE A 276 -2.34 12.08 -14.91
C ILE A 276 -1.05 11.46 -14.36
N VAL A 277 -0.85 11.55 -13.05
CA VAL A 277 0.34 11.06 -12.34
C VAL A 277 -0.04 9.85 -11.49
N GLY A 278 0.52 8.68 -11.79
CA GLY A 278 0.31 7.47 -10.99
C GLY A 278 1.36 7.31 -9.90
N LEU A 279 0.93 7.20 -8.64
CA LEU A 279 1.80 7.07 -7.48
C LEU A 279 1.62 5.70 -6.83
N SER A 280 2.65 4.84 -6.89
CA SER A 280 2.63 3.53 -6.25
C SER A 280 4.02 3.12 -5.78
N ALA A 281 4.21 2.98 -4.47
CA ALA A 281 5.51 2.55 -3.92
C ALA A 281 5.96 1.21 -4.51
N SER A 282 5.06 0.23 -4.58
CA SER A 282 5.35 -1.07 -5.17
C SER A 282 5.53 -1.02 -6.69
N GLY A 283 5.02 0.03 -7.35
CA GLY A 283 5.02 0.15 -8.80
C GLY A 283 4.01 -0.77 -9.51
N SER A 284 3.06 -1.34 -8.77
CA SER A 284 2.20 -2.44 -9.27
C SER A 284 0.74 -2.39 -8.79
N SER A 285 0.31 -1.31 -8.13
CA SER A 285 -1.09 -1.18 -7.67
C SER A 285 -2.06 -1.31 -8.86
N PRO A 286 -3.03 -2.25 -8.81
CA PRO A 286 -4.04 -2.40 -9.86
C PRO A 286 -4.83 -1.12 -10.16
N PHE A 287 -5.25 -0.41 -9.11
CA PHE A 287 -5.93 0.89 -9.21
C PHE A 287 -5.12 1.90 -10.02
N VAL A 288 -3.84 2.08 -9.69
CA VAL A 288 -2.96 3.03 -10.39
C VAL A 288 -2.65 2.56 -11.81
N LEU A 289 -2.40 1.26 -11.99
CA LEU A 289 -2.08 0.67 -13.29
C LEU A 289 -3.23 0.85 -14.27
N GLY A 290 -4.46 0.50 -13.87
CA GLY A 290 -5.63 0.64 -14.72
C GLY A 290 -5.94 2.11 -15.02
N GLY A 291 -5.84 3.00 -14.04
CA GLY A 291 -6.01 4.44 -14.25
C GLY A 291 -5.04 5.04 -15.26
N LEU A 292 -3.75 4.69 -15.16
CA LEU A 292 -2.74 5.14 -16.14
C LEU A 292 -2.96 4.52 -17.52
N CYS A 293 -3.23 3.21 -17.59
CA CYS A 293 -3.48 2.51 -18.86
C CYS A 293 -4.65 3.14 -19.62
N ILE A 294 -5.77 3.42 -18.95
CA ILE A 294 -6.94 4.04 -19.57
C ILE A 294 -6.62 5.48 -20.00
N SER A 295 -6.00 6.27 -19.11
CA SER A 295 -5.62 7.66 -19.40
C SER A 295 -4.71 7.75 -20.64
N GLN A 296 -3.70 6.88 -20.73
CA GLN A 296 -2.80 6.84 -21.88
C GLN A 296 -3.54 6.44 -23.16
N SER A 297 -4.44 5.44 -23.09
CA SER A 297 -5.23 5.01 -24.26
C SER A 297 -6.15 6.11 -24.82
N LEU A 298 -6.56 7.05 -23.96
CA LEU A 298 -7.37 8.20 -24.31
C LEU A 298 -6.52 9.42 -24.74
N GLY A 299 -5.20 9.29 -24.73
CA GLY A 299 -4.25 10.31 -25.20
C GLY A 299 -3.93 11.40 -24.17
N PHE A 300 -4.16 11.16 -22.88
CA PHE A 300 -3.69 12.06 -21.82
C PHE A 300 -2.19 11.94 -21.65
N LYS A 301 -1.55 13.07 -21.27
CA LYS A 301 -0.18 13.04 -20.79
C LYS A 301 -0.15 12.31 -19.46
N THR A 302 0.79 11.38 -19.32
CA THR A 302 0.89 10.50 -18.16
C THR A 302 2.28 10.55 -17.54
N ALA A 303 2.34 10.47 -16.21
CA ALA A 303 3.58 10.28 -15.48
C ALA A 303 3.42 9.23 -14.38
N SER A 304 4.52 8.68 -13.87
CA SER A 304 4.49 7.76 -12.74
C SER A 304 5.63 7.99 -11.75
N ILE A 305 5.36 7.70 -10.48
CA ILE A 305 6.33 7.72 -9.39
C ILE A 305 6.27 6.38 -8.65
N SER A 306 7.38 5.66 -8.60
CA SER A 306 7.49 4.35 -7.94
C SER A 306 8.76 4.23 -7.08
N CYS A 307 8.78 3.23 -6.20
CA CYS A 307 9.93 2.95 -5.33
C CYS A 307 10.60 1.60 -5.66
N ASN A 308 10.37 1.08 -6.87
CA ASN A 308 10.98 -0.13 -7.41
C ASN A 308 11.44 0.16 -8.85
N LYS A 309 12.50 -0.53 -9.31
CA LYS A 309 12.90 -0.53 -10.72
C LYS A 309 11.91 -1.33 -11.57
N ASP A 310 11.83 -1.00 -12.85
CA ASP A 310 11.05 -1.74 -13.86
C ASP A 310 9.58 -1.92 -13.44
N SER A 311 9.02 -0.87 -12.82
CA SER A 311 7.67 -0.89 -12.28
C SER A 311 6.63 -1.13 -13.38
N LYS A 312 5.56 -1.87 -13.06
CA LYS A 312 4.50 -2.14 -14.05
C LYS A 312 3.82 -0.86 -14.53
N ILE A 313 3.70 0.14 -13.65
CA ILE A 313 3.07 1.42 -13.95
C ILE A 313 3.89 2.28 -14.92
N MET A 314 5.22 2.10 -15.01
CA MET A 314 6.06 2.90 -15.92
C MET A 314 5.68 2.68 -17.39
N LYS A 315 5.15 1.48 -17.72
CA LYS A 315 4.77 1.12 -19.10
C LYS A 315 3.63 1.97 -19.63
N PHE A 316 2.86 2.58 -18.73
CA PHE A 316 1.70 3.41 -19.03
C PHE A 316 1.93 4.88 -18.66
N ALA A 317 3.20 5.30 -18.61
CA ALA A 317 3.61 6.65 -18.28
C ALA A 317 4.56 7.20 -19.36
N ASP A 318 4.30 8.40 -19.85
CA ASP A 318 5.22 9.11 -20.77
C ASP A 318 6.51 9.56 -20.05
N LEU A 319 6.42 9.79 -18.74
CA LEU A 319 7.53 10.12 -17.86
C LEU A 319 7.47 9.27 -16.59
N SER A 320 8.58 8.60 -16.24
CA SER A 320 8.65 7.79 -15.01
C SER A 320 9.76 8.28 -14.09
N VAL A 321 9.48 8.35 -12.80
CA VAL A 321 10.43 8.58 -11.71
C VAL A 321 10.45 7.34 -10.83
N GLU A 322 11.46 6.49 -11.02
CA GLU A 322 11.65 5.26 -10.24
C GLU A 322 12.78 5.46 -9.23
N VAL A 323 12.44 5.47 -7.94
CA VAL A 323 13.40 5.67 -6.84
C VAL A 323 13.48 4.38 -6.01
N PRO A 324 14.26 3.37 -6.42
CA PRO A 324 14.40 2.12 -5.68
C PRO A 324 15.02 2.35 -4.30
N VAL A 325 14.17 2.39 -3.27
CA VAL A 325 14.62 2.74 -1.91
C VAL A 325 15.30 1.60 -1.15
N GLY A 326 15.28 0.38 -1.69
CA GLY A 326 15.78 -0.82 -1.02
C GLY A 326 14.90 -1.29 0.15
N ALA A 327 15.42 -2.21 0.97
CA ALA A 327 14.70 -2.78 2.10
C ALA A 327 14.26 -1.72 3.12
N GLU A 328 13.02 -1.82 3.60
CA GLU A 328 12.47 -0.98 4.66
C GLU A 328 12.96 -1.42 6.05
N PHE A 329 12.88 -0.55 7.07
CA PHE A 329 13.27 -0.92 8.45
C PHE A 329 12.44 -2.09 8.97
N ILE A 330 11.12 -2.00 8.82
CA ILE A 330 10.22 -3.16 8.90
C ILE A 330 9.93 -3.63 7.48
N THR A 331 10.17 -4.91 7.21
CA THR A 331 10.01 -5.50 5.89
C THR A 331 8.60 -5.23 5.33
N GLY A 332 8.52 -4.60 4.15
CA GLY A 332 7.24 -4.30 3.49
C GLY A 332 6.54 -3.02 3.97
N SER A 333 7.05 -2.31 4.99
CA SER A 333 6.43 -1.10 5.51
C SER A 333 6.68 0.10 4.58
N THR A 334 6.01 0.12 3.42
CA THR A 334 6.16 1.15 2.38
C THR A 334 5.74 2.56 2.85
N ARG A 335 5.09 2.67 4.02
CA ARG A 335 4.82 3.97 4.65
C ARG A 335 6.09 4.68 5.11
N MET A 336 7.21 3.97 5.29
CA MET A 336 8.47 4.48 5.81
C MET A 336 9.32 5.17 4.73
N LYS A 337 10.42 4.57 4.24
CA LYS A 337 11.31 5.22 3.26
C LYS A 337 10.60 5.50 1.94
N SER A 338 9.86 4.52 1.41
CA SER A 338 9.14 4.68 0.14
C SER A 338 8.17 5.87 0.22
N GLY A 339 7.34 5.94 1.27
CA GLY A 339 6.45 7.06 1.50
C GLY A 339 7.17 8.40 1.72
N SER A 340 8.36 8.39 2.33
CA SER A 340 9.17 9.61 2.49
C SER A 340 9.78 10.08 1.16
N ALA A 341 10.24 9.16 0.30
CA ALA A 341 10.68 9.50 -1.06
C ALA A 341 9.53 10.10 -1.89
N GLN A 342 8.34 9.50 -1.79
CA GLN A 342 7.14 10.02 -2.45
C GLN A 342 6.75 11.40 -1.92
N LEU A 343 6.73 11.60 -0.60
CA LEU A 343 6.44 12.91 0.00
C LEU A 343 7.42 13.98 -0.47
N PHE A 344 8.71 13.65 -0.57
CA PHE A 344 9.74 14.57 -1.06
C PHE A 344 9.43 15.05 -2.49
N ILE A 345 9.19 14.11 -3.40
CA ILE A 345 8.87 14.41 -4.81
C ILE A 345 7.56 15.20 -4.94
N LEU A 346 6.52 14.81 -4.21
CA LEU A 346 5.23 15.51 -4.21
C LEU A 346 5.32 16.92 -3.63
N SER A 347 6.16 17.13 -2.61
CA SER A 347 6.37 18.46 -2.03
C SER A 347 7.09 19.37 -3.01
N LEU A 348 8.04 18.84 -3.79
CA LEU A 348 8.69 19.58 -4.87
C LEU A 348 7.70 19.97 -5.96
N ILE A 349 6.82 19.04 -6.40
CA ILE A 349 5.76 19.34 -7.37
C ILE A 349 4.87 20.46 -6.84
N ALA A 350 4.38 20.35 -5.59
CA ALA A 350 3.47 21.32 -5.00
C ALA A 350 4.08 22.74 -4.97
N LEU A 351 5.29 22.89 -4.46
CA LEU A 351 5.95 24.19 -4.28
C LEU A 351 6.34 24.87 -5.61
N ASN A 352 6.69 24.07 -6.63
CA ASN A 352 7.14 24.57 -7.92
C ASN A 352 6.02 25.09 -8.83
N ILE A 353 4.76 24.79 -8.51
CA ILE A 353 3.64 25.20 -9.36
C ILE A 353 3.49 26.73 -9.39
N ASP A 354 3.78 27.40 -8.28
CA ASP A 354 3.65 28.85 -8.13
C ASP A 354 4.99 29.61 -8.09
N ASN A 355 6.11 28.90 -7.92
CA ASN A 355 7.42 29.52 -7.71
C ASN A 355 8.50 28.96 -8.66
N GLU A 356 9.64 29.64 -8.73
CA GLU A 356 10.85 29.20 -9.43
C GLU A 356 11.84 28.47 -8.50
N GLU A 357 11.36 27.93 -7.38
CA GLU A 357 12.20 27.25 -6.38
C GLU A 357 12.51 25.81 -6.82
N PHE A 358 13.75 25.34 -6.71
CA PHE A 358 14.15 23.97 -7.10
C PHE A 358 14.09 23.68 -8.62
N ASN A 359 14.45 24.66 -9.44
CA ASN A 359 14.42 24.58 -10.91
C ASN A 359 15.71 24.07 -11.56
N ASP A 360 16.72 23.70 -10.76
CA ASP A 360 17.98 23.14 -11.24
C ASP A 360 18.49 22.01 -10.34
N LEU A 361 19.51 21.29 -10.80
CA LEU A 361 20.09 20.19 -10.03
C LEU A 361 20.79 20.65 -8.75
N ASN A 362 21.36 21.86 -8.74
CA ASN A 362 22.13 22.35 -7.59
C ASN A 362 21.21 22.64 -6.39
N SER A 363 20.08 23.30 -6.64
CA SER A 363 19.04 23.56 -5.64
C SER A 363 18.45 22.27 -5.07
N LEU A 364 18.20 21.26 -5.91
CA LEU A 364 17.78 19.93 -5.45
C LEU A 364 18.86 19.21 -4.63
N GLN A 365 20.14 19.29 -5.02
CA GLN A 365 21.26 18.72 -4.26
C GLN A 365 21.45 19.41 -2.90
N CYS A 366 21.33 20.74 -2.85
CA CYS A 366 21.35 21.49 -1.60
C CYS A 366 20.23 21.04 -0.66
N LEU A 367 19.02 20.89 -1.18
CA LEU A 367 17.88 20.39 -0.39
C LEU A 367 18.11 18.96 0.13
N LEU A 368 18.67 18.06 -0.69
CA LEU A 368 19.03 16.71 -0.22
C LEU A 368 20.09 16.74 0.88
N THR A 369 21.09 17.62 0.75
CA THR A 369 22.12 17.82 1.79
C THR A 369 21.49 18.32 3.09
N LEU A 370 20.54 19.26 3.02
CA LEU A 370 19.78 19.73 4.18
C LEU A 370 18.96 18.59 4.82
N LEU A 371 18.26 17.79 4.00
CA LEU A 371 17.50 16.64 4.48
C LEU A 371 18.41 15.65 5.22
N GLU A 372 19.56 15.32 4.64
CA GLU A 372 20.55 14.42 5.24
C GLU A 372 21.05 14.94 6.59
N GLN A 373 21.40 16.23 6.67
CA GLN A 373 21.84 16.88 7.90
C GLN A 373 20.75 16.88 8.98
N GLN A 374 19.50 17.16 8.62
CA GLN A 374 18.39 17.15 9.59
C GLN A 374 18.07 15.73 10.09
N THR A 375 18.13 14.72 9.22
CA THR A 375 17.97 13.32 9.64
C THR A 375 19.07 12.89 10.61
N LEU A 376 20.32 13.30 10.42
CA LEU A 376 21.38 13.00 11.41
C LEU A 376 21.19 13.75 12.73
N ARG A 377 20.66 14.98 12.70
CA ARG A 377 20.37 15.76 13.90
C ARG A 377 19.27 15.19 14.76
N SER A 378 18.38 14.35 14.23
CA SER A 378 17.35 13.71 15.06
C SER A 378 17.95 12.88 16.20
N LYS A 379 19.21 12.42 16.06
CA LYS A 379 19.98 11.75 17.14
C LYS A 379 20.12 12.61 18.40
N LEU A 380 20.12 13.94 18.28
CA LEU A 380 20.26 14.87 19.40
C LEU A 380 19.06 14.83 20.35
N PHE A 381 17.90 14.37 19.87
CA PHE A 381 16.64 14.34 20.61
C PHE A 381 16.18 12.91 20.91
N ASN A 382 17.09 11.93 20.80
CA ASN A 382 16.78 10.51 21.02
C ASN A 382 16.24 10.25 22.42
N THR A 383 16.71 10.98 23.44
CA THR A 383 16.24 10.79 24.83
C THR A 383 14.78 11.19 24.99
N GLU A 384 14.38 12.32 24.42
CA GLU A 384 13.00 12.81 24.42
C GLU A 384 12.11 11.90 23.58
N MET A 385 12.60 11.46 22.42
CA MET A 385 11.91 10.49 21.57
C MET A 385 11.72 9.14 22.26
N GLU A 386 12.72 8.65 22.99
CA GLU A 386 12.65 7.41 23.75
C GLU A 386 11.57 7.50 24.83
N LYS A 387 11.52 8.61 25.58
CA LYS A 387 10.44 8.85 26.55
C LYS A 387 9.05 8.85 25.89
N LEU A 388 8.91 9.55 24.76
CA LEU A 388 7.65 9.57 24.01
C LEU A 388 7.23 8.17 23.54
N ILE A 389 8.18 7.39 23.00
CA ILE A 389 7.95 6.00 22.58
C ILE A 389 7.52 5.13 23.76
N LEU A 390 8.15 5.28 24.92
CA LEU A 390 7.78 4.54 26.13
C LEU A 390 6.37 4.90 26.60
N PHE A 391 5.96 6.17 26.56
CA PHE A 391 4.57 6.57 26.82
C PHE A 391 3.61 5.93 25.82
N GLY A 392 3.93 5.94 24.52
CA GLY A 392 3.11 5.32 23.49
C GLY A 392 2.99 3.81 23.68
N ALA A 393 4.10 3.12 23.93
CA ALA A 393 4.11 1.68 24.19
C ALA A 393 3.33 1.33 25.46
N ASN A 394 3.42 2.14 26.52
CA ASN A 394 2.64 1.93 27.73
C ASN A 394 1.15 2.14 27.50
N ALA A 395 0.76 3.14 26.71
CA ALA A 395 -0.64 3.33 26.33
C ALA A 395 -1.18 2.09 25.60
N LEU A 396 -0.47 1.63 24.57
CA LEU A 396 -0.87 0.46 23.79
C LEU A 396 -1.01 -0.83 24.64
N LYS A 397 -0.02 -1.11 25.50
CA LYS A 397 -0.04 -2.29 26.39
C LYS A 397 -1.21 -2.30 27.38
N ASN A 398 -1.66 -1.11 27.78
CA ASN A 398 -2.79 -0.95 28.70
C ASN A 398 -4.13 -0.77 27.95
N ASN A 399 -4.18 -1.08 26.65
CA ASN A 399 -5.34 -0.89 25.78
C ASN A 399 -5.83 0.57 25.70
N GLY A 400 -4.93 1.52 25.95
CA GLY A 400 -5.15 2.94 25.75
C GLY A 400 -4.98 3.34 24.28
N LYS A 401 -5.32 4.59 23.99
CA LYS A 401 -5.29 5.21 22.66
C LYS A 401 -4.12 6.16 22.54
N ILE A 402 -3.65 6.35 21.30
CA ILE A 402 -2.73 7.43 20.94
C ILE A 402 -3.50 8.42 20.06
N VAL A 403 -3.60 9.68 20.49
CA VAL A 403 -4.31 10.73 19.76
C VAL A 403 -3.34 11.82 19.32
N TYR A 404 -3.12 11.96 18.02
CA TYR A 404 -2.41 13.09 17.44
C TYR A 404 -3.32 14.30 17.32
N ILE A 405 -2.80 15.46 17.67
CA ILE A 405 -3.49 16.73 17.45
C ILE A 405 -2.52 17.70 16.81
N GLY A 406 -2.80 18.15 15.59
CA GLY A 406 -1.95 19.12 14.90
C GLY A 406 -2.74 19.93 13.89
N ASN A 407 -2.22 21.12 13.55
CA ASN A 407 -2.77 21.96 12.50
C ASN A 407 -2.04 21.75 11.18
N ASP A 408 -2.68 22.15 10.07
CA ASP A 408 -2.09 22.15 8.74
C ASP A 408 -1.43 20.80 8.37
N ALA A 409 -0.23 20.86 7.76
CA ALA A 409 0.54 19.67 7.40
C ALA A 409 0.90 18.78 8.60
N CYS A 410 1.07 19.36 9.81
CA CYS A 410 1.37 18.57 11.01
C CYS A 410 0.22 17.61 11.33
N GLY A 411 -1.00 18.13 11.33
CA GLY A 411 -2.22 17.36 11.60
C GLY A 411 -2.50 16.32 10.53
N ARG A 412 -2.35 16.69 9.26
CA ARG A 412 -2.54 15.78 8.13
C ARG A 412 -1.53 14.63 8.13
N LEU A 413 -0.26 14.91 8.41
CA LEU A 413 0.77 13.86 8.56
C LEU A 413 0.48 12.96 9.78
N GLY A 414 -0.07 13.51 10.86
CA GLY A 414 -0.60 12.73 11.99
C GLY A 414 -1.70 11.76 11.59
N ILE A 415 -2.69 12.21 10.81
CA ILE A 415 -3.75 11.35 10.25
C ILE A 415 -3.16 10.27 9.35
N ILE A 416 -2.23 10.64 8.46
CA ILE A 416 -1.58 9.70 7.54
C ILE A 416 -0.87 8.59 8.34
N ASP A 417 -0.08 8.94 9.36
CA ASP A 417 0.61 7.95 10.19
C ASP A 417 -0.36 7.05 10.98
N ALA A 418 -1.37 7.65 11.61
CA ALA A 418 -2.41 6.94 12.36
C ALA A 418 -3.14 5.89 11.50
N SER A 419 -3.59 6.30 10.31
CA SER A 419 -4.38 5.45 9.41
C SER A 419 -3.62 4.26 8.79
N GLU A 420 -2.29 4.26 8.90
CA GLU A 420 -1.44 3.13 8.49
C GLU A 420 -1.20 2.15 9.63
N CYS A 421 -1.54 2.49 10.88
CA CYS A 421 -1.36 1.59 12.01
C CYS A 421 -2.25 0.33 11.91
N PRO A 422 -3.56 0.41 11.59
CA PRO A 422 -4.42 -0.78 11.48
C PRO A 422 -3.94 -1.80 10.45
N PRO A 423 -3.71 -1.45 9.16
CA PRO A 423 -3.28 -2.44 8.17
C PRO A 423 -1.88 -2.98 8.46
N THR A 424 -0.98 -2.18 9.05
CA THR A 424 0.42 -2.56 9.33
C THR A 424 0.56 -3.45 10.57
N PHE A 425 -0.09 -3.07 11.68
CA PHE A 425 0.13 -3.66 12.99
C PHE A 425 -1.08 -4.43 13.54
N GLY A 426 -2.21 -4.47 12.81
CA GLY A 426 -3.41 -5.17 13.28
C GLY A 426 -4.07 -4.55 14.49
N VAL A 427 -3.89 -3.25 14.70
CA VAL A 427 -4.63 -2.49 15.71
C VAL A 427 -6.04 -2.15 15.20
N GLU A 428 -6.93 -1.76 16.11
CA GLU A 428 -8.23 -1.21 15.75
C GLU A 428 -8.07 0.20 15.14
N GLU A 429 -9.02 0.62 14.31
CA GLU A 429 -8.99 1.91 13.60
C GLU A 429 -8.83 3.13 14.52
N LEU A 430 -9.28 3.04 15.78
CA LEU A 430 -9.22 4.15 16.75
C LEU A 430 -8.08 4.02 17.77
N THR A 431 -7.25 2.97 17.69
CA THR A 431 -6.10 2.80 18.60
C THR A 431 -5.08 3.92 18.42
N VAL A 432 -4.86 4.36 17.18
CA VAL A 432 -4.07 5.56 16.86
C VAL A 432 -4.93 6.45 15.99
N THR A 433 -5.20 7.68 16.40
CA THR A 433 -6.09 8.60 15.67
C THR A 433 -5.46 9.98 15.51
N GLY A 434 -5.61 10.60 14.34
CA GLY A 434 -5.23 12.00 14.12
C GLY A 434 -6.45 12.92 14.12
N LEU A 435 -6.32 14.07 14.79
CA LEU A 435 -7.29 15.15 14.85
C LEU A 435 -6.66 16.44 14.34
N ILE A 436 -7.46 17.23 13.62
CA ILE A 436 -7.09 18.58 13.19
C ILE A 436 -8.05 19.58 13.86
N PRO A 437 -7.55 20.40 14.81
CA PRO A 437 -8.32 21.48 15.41
C PRO A 437 -8.94 22.39 14.36
N ASP A 438 -10.22 22.71 14.56
CA ASP A 438 -11.06 23.53 13.67
C ASP A 438 -11.34 22.92 12.28
N GLY A 439 -10.84 21.71 12.03
CA GLY A 439 -11.02 20.98 10.80
C GLY A 439 -10.36 21.69 9.64
N ASP A 440 -9.19 21.24 9.20
CA ASP A 440 -8.48 21.84 8.07
C ASP A 440 -9.42 22.07 6.89
N MET A 441 -9.79 23.35 6.67
CA MET A 441 -10.69 23.74 5.60
C MET A 441 -10.12 23.36 4.23
N THR A 442 -8.84 23.05 4.13
CA THR A 442 -8.14 22.62 2.92
C THR A 442 -8.30 21.12 2.67
N PHE A 443 -8.18 20.28 3.70
CA PHE A 443 -8.60 18.87 3.61
C PHE A 443 -10.13 18.75 3.48
N LYS A 444 -10.91 19.61 4.14
CA LYS A 444 -12.37 19.64 3.99
C LYS A 444 -12.84 20.22 2.65
N SER A 445 -12.17 21.24 2.08
CA SER A 445 -12.54 21.84 0.78
C SER A 445 -12.01 21.06 -0.41
N ALA A 446 -10.84 20.41 -0.30
CA ALA A 446 -10.41 19.43 -1.30
C ALA A 446 -11.41 18.27 -1.41
N PHE A 447 -12.18 18.00 -0.34
CA PHE A 447 -13.02 16.80 -0.25
C PHE A 447 -14.50 17.02 0.13
N ASN A 448 -15.02 18.25 0.21
CA ASN A 448 -16.42 18.61 0.52
C ASN A 448 -17.07 17.83 1.69
N THR A 449 -16.42 17.72 2.86
CA THR A 449 -17.04 17.09 4.05
C THR A 449 -17.79 18.12 4.90
N THR A 450 -19.04 17.82 5.31
CA THR A 450 -20.00 18.79 5.87
C THR A 450 -20.00 18.96 7.40
N GLU A 451 -19.26 18.15 8.17
CA GLU A 451 -19.32 18.22 9.63
C GLU A 451 -18.20 19.10 10.22
N ASN A 452 -18.61 20.23 10.82
CA ASN A 452 -17.75 21.09 11.65
C ASN A 452 -17.95 20.73 13.13
N VAL A 453 -17.44 19.56 13.52
CA VAL A 453 -17.31 19.17 14.93
C VAL A 453 -16.08 19.90 15.48
N GLY A 454 -16.26 20.78 16.48
CA GLY A 454 -15.16 21.49 17.12
C GLY A 454 -14.22 20.54 17.87
N LEU A 455 -12.96 20.94 18.09
CA LEU A 455 -11.94 20.09 18.75
C LEU A 455 -12.44 19.53 20.10
N THR A 456 -13.10 20.36 20.91
CA THR A 456 -13.67 19.95 22.21
C THR A 456 -14.64 18.79 22.06
N GLU A 457 -15.54 18.84 21.08
CA GLU A 457 -16.52 17.79 20.83
C GLU A 457 -15.84 16.52 20.27
N GLN A 458 -14.81 16.66 19.44
CA GLN A 458 -14.00 15.53 18.98
C GLN A 458 -13.29 14.83 20.17
N LEU A 459 -12.69 15.61 21.08
CA LEU A 459 -12.04 15.08 22.28
C LEU A 459 -13.03 14.41 23.24
N GLN A 460 -14.22 14.99 23.42
CA GLN A 460 -15.28 14.36 24.22
C GLN A 460 -15.73 13.02 23.61
N LYS A 461 -15.85 12.92 22.28
CA LYS A 461 -16.18 11.68 21.59
C LYS A 461 -15.10 10.61 21.76
N MET A 462 -13.84 10.99 21.95
CA MET A 462 -12.74 10.05 22.20
C MET A 462 -12.85 9.33 23.54
N LYS A 463 -13.57 9.89 24.53
CA LYS A 463 -13.69 9.34 25.88
C LYS A 463 -12.31 8.97 26.46
N LEU A 464 -11.45 9.99 26.53
CA LEU A 464 -10.08 9.81 27.02
C LEU A 464 -10.06 9.32 28.48
N ASN A 465 -9.03 8.58 28.84
CA ASN A 465 -8.79 8.04 30.18
C ASN A 465 -7.28 8.02 30.52
N SER A 466 -6.94 7.57 31.73
CA SER A 466 -5.57 7.62 32.27
C SER A 466 -4.54 6.73 31.56
N THR A 467 -4.98 5.81 30.70
CA THR A 467 -4.08 4.98 29.88
C THR A 467 -3.79 5.59 28.52
N ASP A 468 -4.51 6.65 28.13
CA ASP A 468 -4.38 7.26 26.82
C ASP A 468 -3.19 8.24 26.76
N LEU A 469 -2.64 8.41 25.55
CA LEU A 469 -1.60 9.37 25.22
C LEU A 469 -2.13 10.36 24.18
N VAL A 470 -2.07 11.64 24.50
CA VAL A 470 -2.33 12.74 23.57
C VAL A 470 -1.00 13.36 23.15
N VAL A 471 -0.75 13.44 21.85
CA VAL A 471 0.48 14.01 21.28
C VAL A 471 0.13 15.21 20.41
N ILE A 472 0.52 16.39 20.86
CA ILE A 472 0.41 17.62 20.06
C ILE A 472 1.56 17.67 19.05
N ILE A 473 1.27 17.98 17.78
CA ILE A 473 2.28 18.14 16.73
C ILE A 473 2.22 19.57 16.21
N SER A 474 3.32 20.30 16.34
CA SER A 474 3.38 21.70 15.90
C SER A 474 4.71 22.07 15.24
N SER A 475 4.65 22.90 14.20
CA SER A 475 5.80 23.52 13.53
C SER A 475 5.90 25.04 13.73
N SER A 476 5.12 25.60 14.65
CA SER A 476 5.23 26.98 15.11
C SER A 476 4.74 27.13 16.54
N PHE A 477 5.33 28.03 17.31
CA PHE A 477 4.93 28.29 18.70
C PHE A 477 3.53 28.93 18.81
N HIS A 478 3.06 29.56 17.73
CA HIS A 478 1.87 30.42 17.69
C HIS A 478 0.74 29.98 16.74
N ALA A 479 0.84 28.82 16.09
CA ALA A 479 -0.36 28.25 15.49
C ALA A 479 -1.39 28.06 16.61
N GLN A 480 -2.61 28.56 16.39
CA GLN A 480 -3.76 28.54 17.30
C GLN A 480 -4.21 27.09 17.63
N LEU A 481 -3.32 26.29 18.18
CA LEU A 481 -3.67 25.06 18.85
C LEU A 481 -4.29 25.49 20.17
N LYS A 482 -5.50 24.99 20.44
CA LYS A 482 -6.24 25.26 21.68
C LYS A 482 -5.60 24.47 22.82
N TYR A 483 -4.33 24.76 23.11
CA TYR A 483 -3.49 24.02 24.05
C TYR A 483 -4.16 23.94 25.41
N ASP A 484 -4.71 25.05 25.90
CA ASP A 484 -5.41 25.09 27.18
C ASP A 484 -6.64 24.16 27.19
N GLU A 485 -7.39 24.07 26.08
CA GLU A 485 -8.51 23.13 25.95
C GLU A 485 -8.04 21.67 25.94
N ILE A 486 -6.94 21.38 25.22
CA ILE A 486 -6.36 20.04 25.15
C ILE A 486 -5.80 19.62 26.52
N SER A 487 -5.05 20.51 27.18
CA SER A 487 -4.48 20.29 28.51
C SER A 487 -5.59 20.04 29.52
N THR A 488 -6.61 20.90 29.56
CA THR A 488 -7.76 20.73 30.46
C THR A 488 -8.46 19.39 30.22
N CYS A 489 -8.59 18.96 28.96
CA CYS A 489 -9.18 17.66 28.63
C CYS A 489 -8.32 16.49 29.12
N CYS A 490 -6.99 16.58 28.99
CA CYS A 490 -6.05 15.58 29.49
C CYS A 490 -6.07 15.53 31.02
N ASP A 491 -6.02 16.68 31.69
CA ASP A 491 -6.05 16.80 33.16
C ASP A 491 -7.34 16.18 33.74
N ASN A 492 -8.48 16.42 33.10
CA ASN A 492 -9.77 15.86 33.52
C ASN A 492 -9.89 14.35 33.28
N SER A 493 -9.23 13.80 32.27
CA SER A 493 -9.28 12.37 31.92
C SER A 493 -8.15 11.55 32.57
N GLY A 494 -7.10 12.22 33.04
CA GLY A 494 -5.84 11.62 33.47
C GLY A 494 -4.93 11.20 32.31
N ALA A 495 -5.28 11.50 31.06
CA ALA A 495 -4.51 11.13 29.89
C ALA A 495 -3.12 11.81 29.90
N THR A 496 -2.11 11.10 29.40
CA THR A 496 -0.76 11.65 29.31
C THR A 496 -0.68 12.64 28.14
N LEU A 497 -0.27 13.88 28.40
CA LEU A 497 -0.01 14.87 27.37
C LEU A 497 1.48 14.91 27.01
N SER A 498 1.78 14.84 25.71
CA SER A 498 3.12 15.01 25.15
C SER A 498 3.09 15.85 23.88
N MET A 499 4.25 16.25 23.38
CA MET A 499 4.31 17.11 22.21
C MET A 499 5.55 16.91 21.35
N ILE A 500 5.37 16.96 20.03
CA ILE A 500 6.42 17.04 19.03
C ILE A 500 6.39 18.46 18.47
N ARG A 501 7.47 19.21 18.69
CA ARG A 501 7.64 20.58 18.21
C ARG A 501 8.73 20.63 17.16
N VAL A 502 8.53 21.44 16.13
CA VAL A 502 9.56 21.79 15.15
C VAL A 502 9.85 23.29 15.28
N VAL A 503 11.10 23.66 15.56
CA VAL A 503 11.54 25.04 15.83
C VAL A 503 12.76 25.40 14.98
N GLU A 504 12.94 26.68 14.62
CA GLU A 504 14.05 27.12 13.75
C GLU A 504 15.31 27.54 14.53
N LYS A 505 15.18 27.96 15.78
CA LYS A 505 16.31 28.36 16.63
C LYS A 505 16.16 27.81 18.05
N GLN A 506 17.29 27.59 18.72
CA GLN A 506 17.34 27.13 20.12
C GLN A 506 16.69 28.13 21.10
N ASP A 507 16.57 29.41 20.74
CA ASP A 507 16.01 30.43 21.63
C ASP A 507 14.46 30.41 21.72
N ASP A 508 13.77 29.65 20.87
CA ASP A 508 12.30 29.46 20.92
C ASP A 508 11.85 28.42 21.97
N LEU A 509 12.77 27.91 22.81
CA LEU A 509 12.51 26.88 23.83
C LEU A 509 11.77 27.38 25.10
N ALA A 510 11.28 28.62 25.11
CA ALA A 510 10.84 29.32 26.33
C ALA A 510 9.51 28.83 26.97
N SER A 511 8.95 27.66 26.61
CA SER A 511 7.86 27.05 27.38
C SER A 511 8.11 25.57 27.68
N SER A 512 8.40 25.32 28.96
CA SER A 512 8.66 24.01 29.54
C SER A 512 7.36 23.22 29.73
N THR A 513 6.87 22.57 28.68
CA THR A 513 6.06 21.36 28.87
C THR A 513 7.00 20.20 29.18
N THR A 514 6.79 19.51 30.29
CA THR A 514 7.69 18.49 30.85
C THR A 514 7.92 17.28 29.93
N ASN A 515 7.02 17.01 28.98
CA ASN A 515 7.11 15.90 28.02
C ASN A 515 7.07 16.41 26.56
N SER A 516 8.19 16.97 26.07
CA SER A 516 8.26 17.44 24.69
C SER A 516 9.51 16.95 23.94
N VAL A 517 9.31 16.59 22.68
CA VAL A 517 10.35 16.37 21.68
C VAL A 517 10.47 17.64 20.87
N THR A 518 11.61 18.33 20.95
CA THR A 518 11.85 19.56 20.19
C THR A 518 12.84 19.30 19.07
N LEU A 519 12.37 19.34 17.83
CA LEU A 519 13.16 19.14 16.62
C LEU A 519 13.62 20.51 16.11
N THR A 520 14.90 20.82 16.29
CA THR A 520 15.47 22.08 15.78
C THR A 520 15.87 21.94 14.32
N LEU A 521 15.28 22.77 13.45
CA LEU A 521 15.67 22.94 12.06
C LEU A 521 16.75 24.01 11.94
N GLN A 522 17.73 23.79 11.08
CA GLN A 522 18.66 24.84 10.66
C GLN A 522 18.47 25.05 9.16
N ILE A 523 17.71 26.07 8.81
CA ILE A 523 17.26 26.31 7.44
C ILE A 523 17.36 27.81 7.13
N SER A 524 17.72 28.12 5.89
CA SER A 524 17.96 29.49 5.44
C SER A 524 16.89 30.03 4.49
N SER A 525 16.03 29.18 3.92
CA SER A 525 14.97 29.59 2.98
C SER A 525 13.57 29.08 3.39
N ARG A 526 12.52 29.78 2.96
CA ARG A 526 11.12 29.40 3.21
C ARG A 526 10.74 28.09 2.50
N ALA A 527 11.23 27.90 1.27
CA ALA A 527 11.02 26.71 0.46
C ALA A 527 11.51 25.44 1.18
N ASP A 528 12.77 25.50 1.61
CA ASP A 528 13.44 24.41 2.32
C ASP A 528 12.69 24.13 3.62
N ARG A 529 12.24 25.17 4.33
CA ARG A 529 11.48 25.02 5.57
C ARG A 529 10.25 24.17 5.35
N GLU A 530 9.48 24.42 4.30
CA GLU A 530 8.22 23.70 4.08
C GLU A 530 8.45 22.21 3.80
N ILE A 531 9.40 21.87 2.91
CA ILE A 531 9.71 20.47 2.60
C ILE A 531 10.33 19.76 3.80
N ILE A 532 11.36 20.35 4.40
CA ILE A 532 12.13 19.72 5.47
C ILE A 532 11.27 19.55 6.72
N THR A 533 10.40 20.50 7.05
CA THR A 533 9.45 20.35 8.17
C THR A 533 8.53 19.14 7.95
N LYS A 534 7.92 19.00 6.77
CA LYS A 534 7.05 17.85 6.44
C LYS A 534 7.82 16.53 6.53
N MET A 535 9.05 16.49 6.01
CA MET A 535 9.91 15.31 6.05
C MET A 535 10.27 14.90 7.48
N VAL A 536 10.71 15.85 8.32
CA VAL A 536 11.11 15.60 9.71
C VAL A 536 9.92 15.17 10.56
N ILE A 537 8.74 15.78 10.39
CA ILE A 537 7.51 15.36 11.10
C ILE A 537 7.14 13.94 10.69
N LYS A 538 7.09 13.65 9.39
CA LYS A 538 6.73 12.31 8.92
C LYS A 538 7.70 11.25 9.44
N GLN A 539 9.01 11.49 9.37
CA GLN A 539 10.02 10.57 9.90
C GLN A 539 9.85 10.37 11.41
N THR A 540 9.64 11.44 12.16
CA THR A 540 9.42 11.38 13.62
C THR A 540 8.17 10.56 13.98
N LEU A 541 7.05 10.80 13.32
CA LEU A 541 5.81 10.04 13.56
C LEU A 541 5.99 8.56 13.20
N ASN A 542 6.60 8.28 12.04
CA ASN A 542 6.88 6.90 11.63
C ASN A 542 7.80 6.20 12.64
N MET A 543 8.83 6.87 13.16
CA MET A 543 9.70 6.31 14.20
C MET A 543 8.94 6.06 15.50
N PHE A 544 8.14 7.05 15.94
CA PHE A 544 7.33 6.95 17.14
C PHE A 544 6.36 5.76 17.10
N THR A 545 5.48 5.69 16.10
CA THR A 545 4.50 4.59 16.02
C THR A 545 5.14 3.25 15.78
N THR A 546 6.18 3.19 14.96
CA THR A 546 6.87 1.94 14.68
C THR A 546 7.51 1.36 15.94
N ALA A 547 8.29 2.16 16.67
CA ALA A 547 8.92 1.69 17.89
C ALA A 547 7.89 1.38 18.98
N ALA A 548 6.84 2.19 19.15
CA ALA A 548 5.78 1.91 20.12
C ALA A 548 5.09 0.56 19.84
N MET A 549 4.78 0.26 18.57
CA MET A 549 4.13 -0.99 18.16
C MET A 549 5.08 -2.21 18.24
N ILE A 550 6.38 -2.02 18.00
CA ILE A 550 7.39 -3.05 18.26
C ILE A 550 7.41 -3.38 19.75
N ARG A 551 7.44 -2.36 20.62
CA ARG A 551 7.44 -2.56 22.09
C ARG A 551 6.13 -3.11 22.63
N ASP A 552 5.02 -2.93 21.92
CA ASP A 552 3.72 -3.58 22.16
C ASP A 552 3.67 -5.05 21.69
N GLY A 553 4.72 -5.54 21.00
CA GLY A 553 4.82 -6.95 20.56
C GLY A 553 4.15 -7.25 19.23
N ARG A 554 3.86 -6.23 18.40
CA ARG A 554 3.17 -6.40 17.10
C ARG A 554 4.08 -6.76 15.92
N VAL A 555 5.38 -6.85 16.18
CA VAL A 555 6.42 -7.20 15.23
C VAL A 555 7.13 -8.44 15.75
N ARG A 556 7.44 -9.40 14.88
CA ARG A 556 8.29 -10.58 15.18
C ARG A 556 9.48 -10.57 14.25
N GLY A 557 10.70 -10.65 14.79
CA GLY A 557 11.92 -10.41 14.04
C GLY A 557 11.91 -9.01 13.40
N ASN A 558 11.86 -8.95 12.06
CA ASN A 558 11.73 -7.72 11.28
C ASN A 558 10.40 -7.63 10.50
N ARG A 559 9.36 -8.36 10.93
CA ARG A 559 8.12 -8.57 10.17
C ARG A 559 6.87 -8.15 10.92
N MET A 560 5.91 -7.60 10.18
CA MET A 560 4.56 -7.29 10.65
C MET A 560 3.79 -8.59 10.90
N ALA A 561 3.74 -9.05 12.15
CA ALA A 561 3.16 -10.35 12.49
C ALA A 561 1.63 -10.30 12.62
N TYR A 562 1.07 -9.13 12.90
CA TYR A 562 -0.37 -8.91 13.12
C TYR A 562 -1.06 -8.16 11.96
N MET A 563 -0.37 -8.00 10.83
CA MET A 563 -0.85 -7.27 9.65
C MET A 563 -2.25 -7.73 9.19
N GLN A 564 -3.10 -6.79 8.74
CA GLN A 564 -4.42 -7.12 8.21
C GLN A 564 -4.38 -7.33 6.69
N ARG A 565 -5.02 -8.40 6.21
CA ARG A 565 -5.17 -8.73 4.78
C ARG A 565 -6.17 -7.80 4.07
N SER A 566 -5.82 -6.53 3.89
CA SER A 566 -6.72 -5.56 3.28
C SER A 566 -6.69 -5.55 1.74
N ASN A 567 -5.67 -6.14 1.10
CA ASN A 567 -5.54 -6.24 -0.36
C ASN A 567 -4.69 -7.46 -0.78
N LEU A 568 -4.64 -7.73 -2.09
CA LEU A 568 -3.89 -8.87 -2.66
C LEU A 568 -2.38 -8.81 -2.35
N LYS A 569 -1.78 -7.62 -2.31
CA LYS A 569 -0.37 -7.42 -1.96
C LYS A 569 -0.09 -7.85 -0.52
N LEU A 570 -0.92 -7.44 0.44
CA LEU A 570 -0.76 -7.81 1.85
C LEU A 570 -1.03 -9.31 2.06
N GLN A 571 -1.96 -9.92 1.33
CA GLN A 571 -2.14 -11.39 1.35
C GLN A 571 -0.87 -12.13 0.92
N LYS A 572 -0.26 -11.71 -0.20
CA LYS A 572 1.02 -12.29 -0.67
C LYS A 572 2.13 -12.10 0.35
N ARG A 573 2.21 -10.93 0.97
CA ARG A 573 3.21 -10.63 2.01
C ARG A 573 3.04 -11.51 3.24
N GLU A 574 1.80 -11.71 3.69
CA GLU A 574 1.51 -12.55 4.86
C GLU A 574 1.97 -14.00 4.66
N VAL A 575 1.72 -14.56 3.47
CA VAL A 575 2.24 -15.88 3.08
C VAL A 575 3.76 -15.94 3.15
N GLN A 576 4.46 -14.89 2.69
CA GLN A 576 5.93 -14.83 2.76
C GLN A 576 6.43 -14.69 4.20
N ASN A 577 5.77 -13.87 5.03
CA ASN A 577 6.11 -13.72 6.44
C ASN A 577 6.02 -15.07 7.16
N LEU A 578 4.87 -15.74 7.05
CA LEU A 578 4.66 -17.04 7.69
C LEU A 578 5.64 -18.10 7.18
N LYS A 579 5.92 -18.12 5.87
CA LYS A 579 6.91 -19.03 5.28
C LYS A 579 8.30 -18.84 5.89
N SER A 580 8.74 -17.59 6.05
CA SER A 580 10.05 -17.29 6.63
C SER A 580 10.16 -17.68 8.11
N LEU A 581 9.06 -17.58 8.85
CA LEU A 581 9.00 -17.85 10.30
C LEU A 581 8.86 -19.35 10.61
N SER A 582 8.05 -20.07 9.83
CA SER A 582 7.68 -21.47 10.12
C SER A 582 8.47 -22.51 9.31
N GLY A 583 9.14 -22.10 8.23
CA GLY A 583 9.77 -23.02 7.26
C GLY A 583 8.77 -23.78 6.37
N LEU A 584 7.47 -23.46 6.45
CA LEU A 584 6.42 -24.07 5.64
C LEU A 584 6.50 -23.64 4.17
N THR A 585 5.91 -24.44 3.29
CA THR A 585 5.71 -24.04 1.88
C THR A 585 4.65 -22.94 1.77
N SER A 586 4.68 -22.16 0.67
CA SER A 586 3.69 -21.09 0.44
C SER A 586 2.23 -21.59 0.46
N HIS A 587 1.98 -22.80 -0.04
CA HIS A 587 0.66 -23.43 0.00
C HIS A 587 0.21 -23.76 1.43
N GLN A 588 1.09 -24.38 2.22
CA GLN A 588 0.81 -24.69 3.63
C GLN A 588 0.58 -23.40 4.44
N CYS A 589 1.34 -22.34 4.15
CA CYS A 589 1.13 -21.02 4.74
C CYS A 589 -0.24 -20.45 4.37
N GLY A 590 -0.61 -20.48 3.08
CA GLY A 590 -1.92 -20.03 2.62
C GLY A 590 -3.07 -20.77 3.29
N LEU A 591 -2.94 -22.09 3.44
CA LEU A 591 -3.92 -22.89 4.17
C LEU A 591 -4.00 -22.46 5.64
N LEU A 592 -2.88 -22.35 6.34
CA LEU A 592 -2.86 -21.97 7.75
C LEU A 592 -3.47 -20.57 7.97
N LEU A 593 -3.12 -19.61 7.10
CA LEU A 593 -3.69 -18.26 7.14
C LEU A 593 -5.18 -18.21 6.78
N SER A 594 -5.73 -19.23 6.09
CA SER A 594 -7.19 -19.33 5.91
C SER A 594 -7.93 -19.66 7.21
N LEU A 595 -7.23 -20.21 8.21
CA LEU A 595 -7.79 -20.66 9.47
C LEU A 595 -7.62 -19.65 10.60
N PHE A 596 -6.64 -18.76 10.50
CA PHE A 596 -6.27 -17.81 11.54
C PHE A 596 -6.33 -16.37 11.05
N SER A 597 -6.41 -15.44 11.99
CA SER A 597 -6.65 -14.03 11.67
C SER A 597 -5.39 -13.35 11.12
N ASN A 598 -4.20 -13.74 11.62
CA ASN A 598 -2.92 -13.14 11.25
C ASN A 598 -1.75 -14.15 11.32
N THR A 599 -0.56 -13.71 10.88
CA THR A 599 0.68 -14.52 10.88
C THR A 599 1.10 -14.97 12.28
N ALA A 600 1.01 -14.09 13.29
CA ALA A 600 1.44 -14.39 14.65
C ALA A 600 0.66 -15.55 15.27
N GLU A 601 -0.67 -15.49 15.15
CA GLU A 601 -1.60 -16.53 15.62
C GLU A 601 -1.37 -17.84 14.85
N ALA A 602 -1.25 -17.76 13.53
CA ALA A 602 -0.99 -18.91 12.67
C ALA A 602 0.31 -19.63 13.07
N GLU A 603 1.40 -18.88 13.22
CA GLU A 603 2.70 -19.40 13.62
C GLU A 603 2.67 -20.05 15.01
N GLU A 604 2.10 -19.38 16.01
CA GLU A 604 2.02 -19.87 17.39
C GLU A 604 1.27 -21.21 17.46
N ARG A 605 0.09 -21.26 16.82
CA ARG A 605 -0.74 -22.46 16.75
C ARG A 605 -0.03 -23.62 16.05
N TYR A 606 0.70 -23.32 14.98
CA TYR A 606 1.50 -24.32 14.28
C TYR A 606 2.66 -24.84 15.13
N LEU A 607 3.42 -23.95 15.78
CA LEU A 607 4.55 -24.34 16.63
C LEU A 607 4.09 -25.16 17.84
N ASP A 608 2.95 -24.83 18.45
CA ASP A 608 2.40 -25.60 19.55
C ASP A 608 1.93 -26.98 19.10
N ALA A 609 1.29 -27.10 17.93
CA ALA A 609 0.96 -28.39 17.35
C ALA A 609 2.23 -29.24 17.06
N VAL A 610 3.32 -28.61 16.61
CA VAL A 610 4.63 -29.27 16.44
C VAL A 610 5.18 -29.77 17.77
N LYS A 611 5.14 -28.95 18.84
CA LYS A 611 5.60 -29.34 20.19
C LYS A 611 4.79 -30.51 20.73
N GLN A 612 3.46 -30.43 20.67
CA GLN A 612 2.56 -31.49 21.13
C GLN A 612 2.80 -32.79 20.36
N HIS A 613 2.97 -32.72 19.04
CA HIS A 613 3.28 -33.89 18.24
C HIS A 613 4.63 -34.51 18.62
N ARG A 614 5.67 -33.69 18.85
CA ARG A 614 6.97 -34.16 19.34
C ARG A 614 6.91 -34.76 20.74
N GLN A 615 5.99 -34.32 21.60
CA GLN A 615 5.78 -34.91 22.93
C GLN A 615 4.99 -36.22 22.86
N SER A 616 4.15 -36.40 21.83
CA SER A 616 3.36 -37.62 21.61
C SER A 616 4.16 -38.76 20.96
N LEU A 617 5.25 -38.42 20.27
CA LEU A 617 6.25 -39.34 19.69
C LEU A 617 7.27 -39.73 20.76
#